data_AF-A0A0K8R5B8-F1
#
_entry.id   AF-A0A0K8R5B8-F1
#
_cell.length_a   1.000
_cell.length_b   1.000
_cell.length_c   1.000
_cell.angle_alpha   90.00
_cell.angle_beta   90.00
_cell.angle_gamma   90.00
#
_symmetry.space_group_name_H-M   'P 1'
#
loop_
_entity.id
_entity.type
_entity.pdbx_description
1 polymer ?
#
loop_
_entity_poly.entity_id
_entity_poly.type
_entity_poly.pdbx_seq_one_letter_code
_entity_poly.pdbx_strand_id
1 'polypeptide(L)'
;MEHVSCSILFCILVRLVNAKEGAIQIDEYPNYWGYQDIGRALNNSDQTSWLIYRTYSRDSKDSRHLCVYAKITKMGNPYIFEQGYTISNGQKNETVRNTLYAQTFKKANVYVEDEGRQHDNAMRVSKKEGDTPGKEYRLVYSDYGRCDILRVLDSGYGNSMANPEIRIDDAPEYEQWQDINKALRNSDSLSWMYLRTYLPVPGEPEYECVYANVARLQEEGNYVFMQGWTQADGSTIEVPLFVNTTRTPGDGYTRQKDNAMHVTLNIPQQNLYKDFGLYKLIYSDNKKCDILRVKSKQSGYACEMYLHSSALNAGVPRACQSIYRLACGREERYHYQVYFPNCTMHNKKSS
;
A
#
# COMPACT_ATOMS: atom_id res chain seq x y z
N MET A 1 -34.29 35.38 -49.28
CA MET A 1 -34.98 35.16 -47.99
C MET A 1 -34.88 33.69 -47.69
N GLU A 2 -33.98 33.35 -46.77
CA GLU A 2 -33.99 32.12 -45.98
C GLU A 2 -32.95 32.37 -44.88
N HIS A 3 -33.43 32.48 -43.64
CA HIS A 3 -32.60 32.53 -42.44
C HIS A 3 -32.10 31.13 -42.15
N VAL A 4 -30.80 30.94 -41.95
CA VAL A 4 -30.32 29.92 -41.01
C VAL A 4 -29.14 30.46 -40.21
N SER A 5 -29.43 30.65 -38.93
CA SER A 5 -28.52 30.89 -37.82
C SER A 5 -27.42 29.83 -37.77
N CYS A 6 -26.14 30.22 -37.88
CA CYS A 6 -25.03 29.31 -37.65
C CYS A 6 -24.71 29.29 -36.15
N SER A 7 -25.20 28.23 -35.52
CA SER A 7 -25.15 27.90 -34.10
C SER A 7 -23.75 27.97 -33.49
N ILE A 8 -23.58 28.96 -32.61
CA ILE A 8 -22.68 28.92 -31.45
C ILE A 8 -23.24 27.86 -30.50
N LEU A 9 -23.10 26.55 -30.80
CA LEU A 9 -23.35 25.47 -29.84
C LEU A 9 -22.96 24.07 -30.37
N PHE A 10 -21.80 23.88 -31.01
CA PHE A 10 -21.42 22.56 -31.55
C PHE A 10 -19.96 22.12 -31.33
N CYS A 11 -19.34 22.51 -30.20
CA CYS A 11 -18.00 22.00 -29.83
C CYS A 11 -17.86 21.50 -28.38
N ILE A 12 -18.96 21.21 -27.67
CA ILE A 12 -18.90 20.54 -26.35
C ILE A 12 -19.83 19.34 -26.34
N LEU A 13 -19.47 18.32 -27.12
CA LEU A 13 -19.86 16.94 -26.86
C LEU A 13 -18.60 16.06 -26.90
N VAL A 14 -17.60 16.46 -26.12
CA VAL A 14 -16.78 15.43 -25.46
C VAL A 14 -17.79 14.68 -24.61
N ARG A 15 -18.13 13.45 -25.03
CA ARG A 15 -18.79 12.52 -24.14
C ARG A 15 -17.89 12.43 -22.91
N LEU A 16 -18.31 13.10 -21.84
CA LEU A 16 -17.95 12.75 -20.49
C LEU A 16 -18.47 11.33 -20.31
N VAL A 17 -17.68 10.36 -20.78
CA VAL A 17 -17.69 9.03 -20.21
C VAL A 17 -17.17 9.28 -18.81
N ASN A 18 -18.12 9.55 -17.92
CA ASN A 18 -17.89 9.65 -16.50
C ASN A 18 -17.46 8.25 -16.07
N ALA A 19 -16.17 7.95 -16.22
CA ALA A 19 -15.57 6.73 -15.72
C ALA A 19 -15.78 6.78 -14.21
N LYS A 20 -16.73 5.98 -13.70
CA LYS A 20 -17.03 5.90 -12.28
C LYS A 20 -15.73 5.63 -11.52
N GLU A 21 -15.31 6.61 -10.75
CA GLU A 21 -14.16 6.54 -9.86
C GLU A 21 -14.44 5.50 -8.75
N GLY A 22 -13.51 4.55 -8.60
CA GLY A 22 -13.63 3.40 -7.69
C GLY A 22 -12.81 2.23 -8.20
N ALA A 23 -12.37 1.33 -7.30
CA ALA A 23 -11.75 0.08 -7.73
C ALA A 23 -12.69 -0.60 -8.74
N ILE A 24 -12.18 -0.94 -9.93
CA ILE A 24 -12.99 -1.64 -10.94
C ILE A 24 -13.50 -2.92 -10.27
N GLN A 25 -14.81 -2.95 -10.00
CA GLN A 25 -15.47 -4.14 -9.47
C GLN A 25 -15.69 -5.08 -10.63
N ILE A 26 -14.59 -5.66 -11.13
CA ILE A 26 -14.63 -6.65 -12.22
C ILE A 26 -15.65 -7.74 -11.90
N ASP A 27 -15.84 -8.00 -10.60
CA ASP A 27 -16.76 -8.96 -10.06
C ASP A 27 -18.26 -8.63 -10.23
N GLU A 28 -18.58 -7.43 -10.69
CA GLU A 28 -19.93 -7.02 -11.02
C GLU A 28 -20.25 -7.18 -12.51
N TYR A 29 -19.24 -7.32 -13.39
CA TYR A 29 -19.50 -7.42 -14.83
C TYR A 29 -19.93 -8.85 -15.25
N PRO A 30 -20.95 -9.00 -16.10
CA PRO A 30 -21.47 -10.31 -16.52
C PRO A 30 -20.44 -11.26 -17.11
N ASN A 31 -19.44 -10.74 -17.84
CA ASN A 31 -18.37 -11.55 -18.43
C ASN A 31 -17.44 -12.20 -17.40
N TYR A 32 -17.51 -11.82 -16.12
CA TYR A 32 -16.74 -12.43 -15.03
C TYR A 32 -17.54 -13.43 -14.18
N TRP A 33 -18.87 -13.54 -14.36
CA TRP A 33 -19.71 -14.42 -13.53
C TRP A 33 -19.34 -15.90 -13.65
N GLY A 34 -18.73 -16.33 -14.76
CA GLY A 34 -18.21 -17.68 -14.94
C GLY A 34 -17.07 -18.07 -13.98
N TYR A 35 -16.44 -17.10 -13.31
CA TYR A 35 -15.35 -17.30 -12.34
C TYR A 35 -15.80 -17.15 -10.89
N GLN A 36 -17.11 -17.10 -10.64
CA GLN A 36 -17.68 -16.69 -9.35
C GLN A 36 -18.62 -17.72 -8.73
N ASP A 37 -18.53 -18.98 -9.14
CA ASP A 37 -19.22 -20.07 -8.45
C ASP A 37 -18.45 -20.41 -7.18
N ILE A 38 -18.87 -19.83 -6.05
CA ILE A 38 -18.19 -20.03 -4.77
C ILE A 38 -18.32 -21.47 -4.27
N GLY A 39 -19.40 -22.17 -4.63
CA GLY A 39 -19.57 -23.58 -4.30
C GLY A 39 -18.53 -24.43 -5.03
N ARG A 40 -18.29 -24.15 -6.32
CA ARG A 40 -17.23 -24.81 -7.09
C ARG A 40 -15.84 -24.49 -6.58
N ALA A 41 -15.58 -23.23 -6.20
CA ALA A 41 -14.29 -22.82 -5.64
C ALA A 41 -13.98 -23.56 -4.33
N LEU A 42 -14.98 -23.67 -3.44
CA LEU A 42 -14.85 -24.40 -2.18
C LEU A 42 -14.80 -25.92 -2.36
N ASN A 43 -15.43 -26.47 -3.40
CA ASN A 43 -15.40 -27.90 -3.72
C ASN A 43 -14.16 -28.31 -4.53
N ASN A 44 -12.99 -27.87 -4.07
CA ASN A 44 -11.70 -28.25 -4.64
C ASN A 44 -11.18 -29.55 -3.97
N SER A 45 -10.39 -30.33 -4.71
CA SER A 45 -9.68 -31.49 -4.15
C SER A 45 -8.71 -31.11 -3.03
N ASP A 46 -8.10 -29.92 -3.13
CA ASP A 46 -7.35 -29.35 -2.01
C ASP A 46 -8.28 -28.53 -1.13
N GLN A 47 -8.53 -29.01 0.08
CA GLN A 47 -9.44 -28.39 1.04
C GLN A 47 -8.76 -27.31 1.89
N THR A 48 -7.47 -27.04 1.70
CA THR A 48 -6.71 -26.06 2.48
C THR A 48 -6.26 -24.88 1.62
N SER A 49 -6.79 -23.70 1.90
CA SER A 49 -6.40 -22.46 1.23
C SER A 49 -5.51 -21.62 2.14
N TRP A 50 -4.38 -21.14 1.61
CA TRP A 50 -3.49 -20.21 2.30
C TRP A 50 -3.74 -18.77 1.85
N LEU A 51 -3.78 -17.84 2.78
CA LEU A 51 -3.89 -16.41 2.48
C LEU A 51 -2.52 -15.87 2.09
N ILE A 52 -2.31 -15.72 0.78
CA ILE A 52 -1.05 -15.19 0.23
C ILE A 52 -1.01 -13.66 0.24
N TYR A 53 -2.12 -13.01 -0.11
CA TYR A 53 -2.23 -11.55 -0.15
C TYR A 53 -3.50 -11.08 0.55
N ARG A 54 -3.40 -9.93 1.24
CA ARG A 54 -4.56 -9.17 1.74
C ARG A 54 -4.26 -7.67 1.66
N THR A 55 -5.29 -6.88 1.39
CA THR A 55 -5.23 -5.41 1.24
C THR A 55 -5.69 -4.66 2.50
N TYR A 56 -5.84 -5.37 3.61
CA TYR A 56 -6.19 -4.80 4.91
C TYR A 56 -5.32 -5.44 6.00
N SER A 57 -4.91 -4.62 6.98
CA SER A 57 -4.21 -5.12 8.16
C SER A 57 -5.21 -5.65 9.20
N ARG A 58 -4.79 -6.71 9.90
CA ARG A 58 -5.41 -7.17 11.15
C ARG A 58 -4.41 -7.11 12.29
N ASP A 59 -3.51 -6.14 12.25
CA ASP A 59 -2.51 -5.92 13.28
C ASP A 59 -3.18 -5.21 14.46
N SER A 60 -3.13 -5.80 15.65
CA SER A 60 -3.25 -5.03 16.89
C SER A 60 -1.88 -4.44 17.24
N LYS A 61 -1.82 -3.49 18.19
CA LYS A 61 -0.58 -2.76 18.56
C LYS A 61 0.66 -3.66 18.74
N ASP A 62 0.49 -4.94 19.09
CA ASP A 62 1.58 -5.87 19.41
C ASP A 62 1.46 -7.27 18.75
N SER A 63 0.58 -7.48 17.75
CA SER A 63 0.33 -8.82 17.21
C SER A 63 -0.09 -8.81 15.75
N ARG A 64 0.75 -9.40 14.87
CA ARG A 64 0.43 -9.62 13.45
C ARG A 64 -0.19 -11.01 13.24
N HIS A 65 -1.24 -11.07 12.42
CA HIS A 65 -1.82 -12.33 11.95
C HIS A 65 -1.05 -12.81 10.71
N LEU A 66 -0.15 -13.77 10.90
CA LEU A 66 0.71 -14.40 9.88
C LEU A 66 0.22 -15.82 9.57
N CYS A 67 0.71 -16.41 8.47
CA CYS A 67 0.47 -17.82 8.12
C CYS A 67 -1.01 -18.23 8.20
N VAL A 68 -1.90 -17.38 7.66
CA VAL A 68 -3.34 -17.60 7.75
C VAL A 68 -3.75 -18.66 6.74
N TYR A 69 -4.43 -19.71 7.20
CA TYR A 69 -5.05 -20.71 6.35
C TYR A 69 -6.51 -20.93 6.73
N ALA A 70 -7.28 -21.45 5.79
CA ALA A 70 -8.61 -21.99 6.03
C ALA A 70 -8.69 -23.40 5.46
N LYS A 71 -9.06 -24.37 6.29
CA LYS A 71 -9.27 -25.76 5.89
C LYS A 71 -10.74 -26.11 5.99
N ILE A 72 -11.35 -26.56 4.91
CA ILE A 72 -12.73 -27.05 4.93
C ILE A 72 -12.75 -28.38 5.69
N THR A 73 -13.56 -28.44 6.74
CA THR A 73 -13.77 -29.66 7.54
C THR A 73 -15.13 -30.30 7.27
N LYS A 74 -16.10 -29.53 6.77
CA LYS A 74 -17.40 -30.04 6.34
C LYS A 74 -17.90 -29.24 5.14
N MET A 75 -18.27 -29.96 4.09
CA MET A 75 -18.96 -29.43 2.91
C MET A 75 -20.46 -29.34 3.17
N GLY A 76 -21.12 -28.41 2.51
CA GLY A 76 -22.56 -28.13 2.64
C GLY A 76 -22.80 -26.66 2.94
N ASN A 77 -24.02 -26.17 2.83
CA ASN A 77 -24.37 -24.80 3.22
C ASN A 77 -25.09 -24.85 4.58
N PRO A 78 -24.45 -24.53 5.73
CA PRO A 78 -23.17 -23.84 5.85
C PRO A 78 -21.93 -24.75 5.77
N TYR A 79 -20.86 -24.20 5.19
CA TYR A 79 -19.54 -24.82 5.15
C TYR A 79 -18.87 -24.63 6.51
N ILE A 80 -18.10 -25.60 6.97
CA ILE A 80 -17.33 -25.47 8.21
C ILE A 80 -15.84 -25.41 7.88
N PHE A 81 -15.16 -24.42 8.42
CA PHE A 81 -13.72 -24.21 8.27
C PHE A 81 -13.03 -24.31 9.62
N GLU A 82 -11.86 -24.93 9.63
CA GLU A 82 -10.82 -24.59 10.59
C GLU A 82 -9.99 -23.45 9.99
N GLN A 83 -9.99 -22.28 10.64
CA GLN A 83 -9.05 -21.20 10.32
C GLN A 83 -7.90 -21.24 11.31
N GLY A 84 -6.67 -21.37 10.81
CA GLY A 84 -5.46 -21.21 11.61
C GLY A 84 -4.70 -19.95 11.23
N TYR A 85 -4.00 -19.35 12.19
CA TYR A 85 -3.03 -18.28 11.95
C TYR A 85 -2.01 -18.22 13.09
N THR A 86 -0.84 -17.69 12.79
CA THR A 86 0.22 -17.44 13.76
C THR A 86 0.17 -16.00 14.22
N ILE A 87 0.16 -15.78 15.53
CA ILE A 87 0.44 -14.49 16.14
C ILE A 87 1.93 -14.45 16.47
N SER A 88 2.64 -13.45 15.93
CA SER A 88 4.04 -13.20 16.29
C SER A 88 4.17 -11.83 16.93
N ASN A 89 4.86 -11.80 18.08
CA ASN A 89 5.28 -10.58 18.78
C ASN A 89 6.81 -10.37 18.69
N GLY A 90 7.49 -11.07 17.78
CA GLY A 90 8.94 -11.01 17.61
C GLY A 90 9.76 -11.90 18.56
N GLN A 91 9.18 -12.44 19.63
CA GLN A 91 9.86 -13.36 20.57
C GLN A 91 9.22 -14.74 20.67
N LYS A 92 7.89 -14.84 20.50
CA LYS A 92 7.15 -16.10 20.53
C LYS A 92 6.11 -16.13 19.41
N ASN A 93 5.92 -17.31 18.85
CA ASN A 93 4.91 -17.61 17.85
C ASN A 93 3.82 -18.46 18.51
N GLU A 94 2.60 -17.96 18.56
CA GLU A 94 1.42 -18.71 19.01
C GLU A 94 0.56 -19.05 17.79
N THR A 95 0.13 -20.31 17.68
CA THR A 95 -0.82 -20.70 16.63
C THR A 95 -2.22 -20.71 17.21
N VAL A 96 -3.09 -19.86 16.66
CA VAL A 96 -4.51 -19.81 17.00
C VAL A 96 -5.29 -20.61 15.96
N ARG A 97 -6.26 -21.40 16.41
CA ARG A 97 -7.21 -22.10 15.55
C ARG A 97 -8.63 -21.77 15.96
N ASN A 98 -9.48 -21.48 14.99
CA ASN A 98 -10.90 -21.20 15.20
C ASN A 98 -11.74 -22.01 14.23
N THR A 99 -12.88 -22.50 14.70
CA THR A 99 -13.93 -23.02 13.82
C THR A 99 -14.77 -21.85 13.31
N LEU A 100 -14.99 -21.80 12.00
CA LEU A 100 -15.83 -20.81 11.34
C LEU A 100 -16.90 -21.49 10.49
N TYR A 101 -18.03 -20.83 10.33
CA TYR A 101 -19.18 -21.29 9.54
C TYR A 101 -19.38 -20.31 8.40
N ALA A 102 -19.42 -20.79 7.15
CA ALA A 102 -19.72 -19.94 5.99
C ALA A 102 -21.02 -20.34 5.32
N GLN A 103 -21.96 -19.42 5.29
CA GLN A 103 -23.20 -19.58 4.55
C GLN A 103 -23.05 -18.93 3.18
N THR A 104 -23.19 -19.70 2.10
CA THR A 104 -23.12 -19.19 0.72
C THR A 104 -24.46 -18.63 0.28
N PHE A 105 -24.42 -17.58 -0.54
CA PHE A 105 -25.62 -16.95 -1.10
C PHE A 105 -25.30 -16.15 -2.37
N LYS A 106 -26.35 -15.82 -3.14
CA LYS A 106 -26.30 -14.88 -4.25
C LYS A 106 -26.35 -13.44 -3.73
N LYS A 107 -25.29 -12.68 -3.94
CA LYS A 107 -25.24 -11.23 -3.69
C LYS A 107 -25.51 -10.49 -5.00
N ALA A 108 -26.64 -9.78 -5.01
CA ALA A 108 -27.08 -8.96 -6.14
C ALA A 108 -26.01 -7.96 -6.61
N ASN A 109 -25.97 -7.72 -7.92
CA ASN A 109 -25.28 -6.57 -8.51
C ASN A 109 -26.09 -5.29 -8.25
N VAL A 110 -25.40 -4.20 -7.86
CA VAL A 110 -26.03 -2.90 -7.56
C VAL A 110 -26.33 -2.09 -8.85
N TYR A 111 -25.69 -2.43 -9.97
CA TYR A 111 -25.75 -1.66 -11.21
C TYR A 111 -26.48 -2.36 -12.37
N VAL A 112 -26.72 -3.66 -12.27
CA VAL A 112 -27.41 -4.46 -13.30
C VAL A 112 -28.38 -5.38 -12.60
N GLU A 113 -29.62 -5.48 -13.08
CA GLU A 113 -30.57 -6.49 -12.59
C GLU A 113 -29.96 -7.88 -12.79
N ASP A 114 -29.82 -8.61 -11.69
CA ASP A 114 -28.99 -9.82 -11.58
C ASP A 114 -29.71 -11.06 -12.13
N GLU A 115 -30.50 -10.91 -13.21
CA GLU A 115 -31.38 -11.94 -13.77
C GLU A 115 -30.62 -13.16 -14.32
N GLY A 116 -29.29 -13.09 -14.46
CA GLY A 116 -28.46 -14.13 -15.06
C GLY A 116 -27.50 -14.89 -14.14
N ARG A 117 -27.35 -14.55 -12.85
CA ARG A 117 -26.40 -15.26 -11.97
C ARG A 117 -26.92 -16.64 -11.56
N GLN A 118 -26.29 -17.69 -12.09
CA GLN A 118 -26.71 -19.07 -11.85
C GLN A 118 -26.30 -19.61 -10.47
N HIS A 119 -25.17 -19.17 -9.93
CA HIS A 119 -24.55 -19.74 -8.73
C HIS A 119 -24.39 -18.72 -7.60
N ASP A 120 -24.22 -19.21 -6.37
CA ASP A 120 -23.80 -18.39 -5.24
C ASP A 120 -22.41 -17.80 -5.52
N ASN A 121 -22.24 -16.50 -5.25
CA ASN A 121 -21.01 -15.75 -5.49
C ASN A 121 -20.43 -15.11 -4.22
N ALA A 122 -21.11 -15.28 -3.09
CA ALA A 122 -20.71 -14.70 -1.83
C ALA A 122 -20.90 -15.71 -0.69
N MET A 123 -20.21 -15.45 0.41
CA MET A 123 -20.37 -16.17 1.66
C MET A 123 -20.33 -15.23 2.86
N ARG A 124 -21.13 -15.56 3.88
CA ARG A 124 -21.08 -14.91 5.19
C ARG A 124 -20.40 -15.84 6.18
N VAL A 125 -19.29 -15.39 6.75
CA VAL A 125 -18.44 -16.17 7.65
C VAL A 125 -18.62 -15.71 9.09
N SER A 126 -19.04 -16.60 9.97
CA SER A 126 -19.32 -16.34 11.38
C SER A 126 -18.58 -17.34 12.30
N LYS A 127 -18.49 -16.99 13.60
CA LYS A 127 -17.93 -17.89 14.63
C LYS A 127 -18.95 -18.91 15.17
N LYS A 128 -20.24 -18.65 14.97
CA LYS A 128 -21.35 -19.50 15.39
C LYS A 128 -22.24 -19.81 14.20
N GLU A 129 -22.71 -21.04 14.11
CA GLU A 129 -23.61 -21.47 13.05
C GLU A 129 -24.91 -20.64 13.08
N GLY A 130 -25.36 -20.17 11.91
CA GLY A 130 -26.57 -19.36 11.77
C GLY A 130 -26.48 -17.91 12.27
N ASP A 131 -25.30 -17.47 12.72
CA ASP A 131 -25.11 -16.12 13.26
C ASP A 131 -25.06 -15.07 12.15
N THR A 132 -25.89 -14.02 12.28
CA THR A 132 -26.03 -12.96 11.28
C THR A 132 -24.94 -11.87 11.27
N PRO A 133 -24.25 -11.50 12.36
CA PRO A 133 -23.18 -10.49 12.38
C PRO A 133 -21.81 -11.02 11.89
N GLY A 134 -21.81 -11.92 10.91
CA GLY A 134 -20.60 -12.46 10.28
C GLY A 134 -19.97 -11.51 9.26
N LYS A 135 -18.72 -11.79 8.85
CA LYS A 135 -18.03 -11.07 7.78
C LYS A 135 -18.49 -11.59 6.41
N GLU A 136 -18.91 -10.70 5.52
CA GLU A 136 -19.25 -11.08 4.15
C GLU A 136 -18.02 -11.04 3.23
N TYR A 137 -17.91 -12.05 2.37
CA TYR A 137 -16.91 -12.15 1.33
C TYR A 137 -17.61 -12.41 0.01
N ARG A 138 -17.15 -11.78 -1.07
CA ARG A 138 -17.57 -12.03 -2.44
C ARG A 138 -16.41 -12.64 -3.22
N LEU A 139 -16.69 -13.71 -3.96
CA LEU A 139 -15.72 -14.29 -4.89
C LEU A 139 -15.57 -13.37 -6.09
N VAL A 140 -14.38 -12.80 -6.23
CA VAL A 140 -14.02 -11.94 -7.36
C VAL A 140 -13.64 -12.81 -8.55
N TYR A 141 -12.80 -13.81 -8.30
CA TYR A 141 -12.25 -14.72 -9.28
C TYR A 141 -11.85 -16.04 -8.63
N SER A 142 -12.09 -17.15 -9.32
CA SER A 142 -11.50 -18.45 -9.06
C SER A 142 -11.09 -19.09 -10.38
N ASP A 143 -9.91 -19.70 -10.41
CA ASP A 143 -9.56 -20.65 -11.47
C ASP A 143 -10.11 -22.07 -11.20
N TYR A 144 -10.80 -22.24 -10.07
CA TYR A 144 -11.33 -23.50 -9.54
C TYR A 144 -10.26 -24.58 -9.34
N GLY A 145 -9.01 -24.18 -9.17
CA GLY A 145 -7.86 -25.07 -9.05
C GLY A 145 -6.86 -24.64 -7.99
N ARG A 146 -6.26 -23.46 -8.12
CA ARG A 146 -5.14 -23.02 -7.28
C ARG A 146 -5.32 -21.63 -6.69
N CYS A 147 -6.24 -20.81 -7.20
CA CYS A 147 -6.32 -19.42 -6.82
C CYS A 147 -7.76 -18.94 -6.69
N ASP A 148 -8.07 -18.43 -5.50
CA ASP A 148 -9.31 -17.73 -5.20
C ASP A 148 -9.00 -16.30 -4.74
N ILE A 149 -9.72 -15.33 -5.28
CA ILE A 149 -9.63 -13.93 -4.89
C ILE A 149 -10.96 -13.53 -4.26
N LEU A 150 -10.94 -13.21 -2.97
CA LEU A 150 -12.11 -12.80 -2.21
C LEU A 150 -12.06 -11.30 -1.92
N ARG A 151 -13.18 -10.62 -2.13
CA ARG A 151 -13.41 -9.25 -1.68
C ARG A 151 -14.15 -9.28 -0.35
N VAL A 152 -13.66 -8.59 0.66
CA VAL A 152 -14.39 -8.38 1.92
C VAL A 152 -15.45 -7.31 1.68
N LEU A 153 -16.71 -7.65 1.98
CA LEU A 153 -17.86 -6.75 1.92
C LEU A 153 -18.20 -6.38 3.37
N ASP A 154 -17.78 -5.21 3.83
CA ASP A 154 -17.94 -4.85 5.23
C ASP A 154 -19.42 -4.57 5.56
N SER A 155 -19.93 -5.21 6.61
CA SER A 155 -21.18 -4.85 7.28
C SER A 155 -21.05 -5.06 8.79
N GLY A 156 -20.27 -4.21 9.44
CA GLY A 156 -20.33 -4.03 10.89
C GLY A 156 -18.98 -4.09 11.61
N TYR A 157 -18.60 -2.94 12.16
CA TYR A 157 -17.50 -2.72 13.12
C TYR A 157 -16.07 -2.90 12.60
N GLY A 158 -15.58 -1.78 12.06
CA GLY A 158 -14.18 -1.45 11.89
C GLY A 158 -13.95 -0.91 10.50
N ASN A 159 -13.64 0.39 10.38
CA ASN A 159 -13.21 1.04 9.14
C ASN A 159 -12.03 0.27 8.52
N SER A 160 -12.32 -0.80 7.77
CA SER A 160 -11.35 -1.46 6.92
C SER A 160 -11.48 -0.81 5.55
N MET A 161 -10.97 0.43 5.45
CA MET A 161 -10.63 0.98 4.14
C MET A 161 -9.70 -0.03 3.48
N ALA A 162 -10.17 -0.67 2.40
CA ALA A 162 -9.33 -1.49 1.56
C ALA A 162 -8.22 -0.57 1.04
N ASN A 163 -7.03 -0.68 1.64
CA ASN A 163 -5.90 0.10 1.18
C ASN A 163 -5.39 -0.59 -0.09
N PRO A 164 -5.26 0.10 -1.22
CA PRO A 164 -4.84 -0.49 -2.50
C PRO A 164 -3.36 -0.91 -2.51
N GLU A 165 -2.70 -0.90 -1.36
CA GLU A 165 -1.29 -1.16 -1.14
C GLU A 165 -1.04 -2.63 -0.80
N ILE A 166 0.14 -3.14 -1.14
CA ILE A 166 0.58 -4.48 -0.77
C ILE A 166 1.85 -4.33 0.08
N ARG A 167 1.85 -4.98 1.25
CA ARG A 167 2.98 -5.00 2.20
C ARG A 167 4.12 -5.92 1.77
N ILE A 168 4.57 -5.76 0.53
CA ILE A 168 5.72 -6.48 -0.02
C ILE A 168 7.00 -6.18 0.76
N ASP A 169 7.06 -5.04 1.45
CA ASP A 169 8.22 -4.65 2.24
C ASP A 169 8.48 -5.57 3.44
N ASP A 170 7.50 -6.37 3.87
CA ASP A 170 7.66 -7.38 4.92
C ASP A 170 7.97 -8.78 4.39
N ALA A 171 7.86 -9.03 3.07
CA ALA A 171 7.98 -10.36 2.47
C ALA A 171 9.46 -10.78 2.24
N PRO A 172 9.84 -12.04 2.54
CA PRO A 172 11.23 -12.52 2.46
C PRO A 172 11.91 -12.28 1.12
N GLU A 173 11.22 -12.48 0.00
CA GLU A 173 11.74 -12.37 -1.35
C GLU A 173 12.20 -10.94 -1.73
N TYR A 174 11.73 -9.93 -0.99
CA TYR A 174 12.11 -8.54 -1.19
C TYR A 174 13.28 -8.08 -0.31
N GLU A 175 13.72 -8.88 0.69
CA GLU A 175 14.81 -8.49 1.61
C GLU A 175 16.10 -8.09 0.86
N GLN A 176 16.38 -8.75 -0.27
CA GLN A 176 17.56 -8.48 -1.10
C GLN A 176 17.66 -7.02 -1.60
N TRP A 177 16.55 -6.28 -1.62
CA TRP A 177 16.45 -4.88 -2.06
C TRP A 177 16.35 -3.88 -0.90
N GLN A 178 16.51 -4.34 0.34
CA GLN A 178 16.16 -3.59 1.55
C GLN A 178 17.35 -3.30 2.48
N ASP A 179 18.58 -3.30 1.94
CA ASP A 179 19.77 -2.88 2.69
C ASP A 179 19.85 -1.34 2.74
N ILE A 180 19.31 -0.74 3.81
CA ILE A 180 19.23 0.73 3.93
C ILE A 180 20.62 1.38 3.99
N ASN A 181 21.60 0.71 4.63
CA ASN A 181 22.96 1.23 4.70
C ASN A 181 23.65 1.19 3.33
N LYS A 182 23.29 0.26 2.45
CA LYS A 182 23.77 0.26 1.07
C LYS A 182 23.13 1.37 0.24
N ALA A 183 21.83 1.61 0.39
CA ALA A 183 21.12 2.71 -0.26
C ALA A 183 21.71 4.09 0.13
N LEU A 184 21.88 4.33 1.44
CA LEU A 184 22.41 5.59 1.97
C LEU A 184 23.91 5.82 1.68
N ARG A 185 24.65 4.77 1.28
CA ARG A 185 26.05 4.85 0.85
C ARG A 185 26.23 5.04 -0.66
N ASN A 186 25.14 5.31 -1.39
CA ASN A 186 25.22 5.69 -2.79
C ASN A 186 26.25 6.83 -3.00
N SER A 187 26.98 6.79 -4.11
CA SER A 187 27.92 7.84 -4.51
C SER A 187 27.21 9.17 -4.81
N ASP A 188 25.95 9.10 -5.26
CA ASP A 188 25.07 10.25 -5.42
C ASP A 188 24.32 10.50 -4.10
N SER A 189 24.88 11.35 -3.24
CA SER A 189 24.33 11.62 -1.91
C SER A 189 23.07 12.49 -1.93
N LEU A 190 22.74 13.11 -3.07
CA LEU A 190 21.60 14.00 -3.20
C LEU A 190 20.41 13.25 -3.83
N SER A 191 19.30 13.22 -3.11
CA SER A 191 18.06 12.63 -3.59
C SER A 191 16.89 13.61 -3.45
N TRP A 192 15.96 13.56 -4.40
CA TRP A 192 14.74 14.35 -4.42
C TRP A 192 13.54 13.45 -4.20
N MET A 193 12.61 13.86 -3.34
CA MET A 193 11.32 13.20 -3.23
C MET A 193 10.54 13.46 -4.53
N TYR A 194 10.32 12.40 -5.29
CA TYR A 194 9.67 12.47 -6.60
C TYR A 194 8.15 12.31 -6.46
N LEU A 195 7.71 11.29 -5.71
CA LEU A 195 6.30 11.03 -5.40
C LEU A 195 6.10 10.73 -3.90
N ARG A 196 4.89 10.98 -3.41
CA ARG A 196 4.39 10.49 -2.11
C ARG A 196 2.91 10.13 -2.16
N THR A 197 2.40 9.42 -1.15
CA THR A 197 0.98 8.99 -1.09
C THR A 197 0.08 9.77 -0.13
N TYR A 198 0.61 10.85 0.45
CA TYR A 198 -0.09 11.65 1.43
C TYR A 198 0.13 13.13 1.17
N LEU A 199 -0.86 13.93 1.56
CA LEU A 199 -0.70 15.37 1.62
C LEU A 199 -0.17 15.77 3.01
N PRO A 200 0.56 16.89 3.11
CA PRO A 200 0.97 17.45 4.38
C PRO A 200 -0.26 17.80 5.21
N VAL A 201 -0.18 17.59 6.52
CA VAL A 201 -1.22 18.07 7.44
C VAL A 201 -1.06 19.59 7.61
N PRO A 202 -2.15 20.37 7.68
CA PRO A 202 -2.06 21.79 8.01
C PRO A 202 -1.23 22.02 9.28
N GLY A 203 -0.15 22.82 9.18
CA GLY A 203 0.78 23.08 10.28
C GLY A 203 2.05 22.21 10.29
N GLU A 204 2.14 21.17 9.45
CA GLU A 204 3.42 20.53 9.16
C GLU A 204 4.13 21.26 8.01
N PRO A 205 5.43 21.58 8.15
CA PRO A 205 6.20 22.06 7.02
C PRO A 205 6.47 20.88 6.08
N GLU A 206 5.84 20.82 4.90
CA GLU A 206 6.32 19.94 3.81
C GLU A 206 5.64 20.21 2.46
N TYR A 207 6.16 21.22 1.79
CA TYR A 207 5.72 21.65 0.47
C TYR A 207 6.60 21.03 -0.62
N GLU A 208 6.40 21.42 -1.88
CA GLU A 208 7.07 20.88 -3.06
C GLU A 208 8.61 20.99 -2.99
N CYS A 209 9.30 20.32 -3.90
CA CYS A 209 10.76 20.38 -4.04
C CYS A 209 11.54 19.87 -2.81
N VAL A 210 11.07 18.78 -2.20
CA VAL A 210 11.77 18.14 -1.07
C VAL A 210 13.01 17.39 -1.57
N TYR A 211 14.16 17.65 -0.96
CA TYR A 211 15.40 16.91 -1.20
C TYR A 211 16.11 16.58 0.10
N ALA A 212 16.99 15.59 0.05
CA ALA A 212 17.91 15.25 1.12
C ALA A 212 19.31 15.06 0.57
N ASN A 213 20.30 15.71 1.17
CA ASN A 213 21.70 15.43 0.93
C ASN A 213 22.29 14.67 2.12
N VAL A 214 22.74 13.44 1.88
CA VAL A 214 23.15 12.49 2.91
C VAL A 214 24.63 12.69 3.27
N ALA A 215 24.89 13.01 4.54
CA ALA A 215 26.22 13.00 5.15
C ALA A 215 26.38 11.79 6.08
N ARG A 216 27.53 11.11 5.97
CA ARG A 216 27.87 9.92 6.75
C ARG A 216 28.55 10.33 8.06
N LEU A 217 28.20 9.68 9.16
CA LEU A 217 28.93 9.81 10.43
C LEU A 217 29.95 8.68 10.58
N GLN A 218 30.79 8.76 11.62
CA GLN A 218 31.88 7.81 11.85
C GLN A 218 31.38 6.38 12.10
N GLU A 219 30.22 6.24 12.74
CA GLU A 219 29.60 4.97 13.06
C GLU A 219 28.61 4.55 11.96
N GLU A 220 28.71 3.30 11.49
CA GLU A 220 27.73 2.76 10.53
C GLU A 220 26.32 2.76 11.13
N GLY A 221 25.35 3.13 10.32
CA GLY A 221 23.96 3.30 10.75
C GLY A 221 23.63 4.69 11.28
N ASN A 222 24.61 5.59 11.44
CA ASN A 222 24.38 6.98 11.83
C ASN A 222 24.64 7.93 10.65
N TYR A 223 23.63 8.75 10.31
CA TYR A 223 23.68 9.70 9.20
C TYR A 223 23.08 11.05 9.59
N VAL A 224 23.45 12.08 8.84
CA VAL A 224 22.77 13.39 8.87
C VAL A 224 22.24 13.67 7.48
N PHE A 225 20.96 13.96 7.36
CA PHE A 225 20.36 14.42 6.11
C PHE A 225 20.22 15.94 6.19
N MET A 226 20.89 16.66 5.31
CA MET A 226 20.54 18.06 5.05
C MET A 226 19.30 18.06 4.19
N GLN A 227 18.13 18.17 4.82
CA GLN A 227 16.84 18.11 4.15
C GLN A 227 16.34 19.52 3.89
N GLY A 228 15.96 19.80 2.64
CA GLY A 228 15.37 21.08 2.27
C GLY A 228 14.10 20.93 1.44
N TRP A 229 13.29 22.00 1.43
CA TRP A 229 12.04 22.08 0.68
C TRP A 229 11.67 23.54 0.37
N THR A 230 10.75 23.73 -0.58
CA THR A 230 10.24 25.05 -0.98
C THR A 230 8.93 25.34 -0.26
N GLN A 231 8.84 26.40 0.53
CA GLN A 231 7.64 26.82 1.26
C GLN A 231 6.57 27.44 0.34
N ALA A 232 5.35 27.61 0.87
CA ALA A 232 4.21 28.15 0.11
C ALA A 232 4.44 29.57 -0.44
N ASP A 233 5.30 30.36 0.19
CA ASP A 233 5.70 31.70 -0.26
C ASP A 233 6.85 31.68 -1.30
N GLY A 234 7.28 30.49 -1.72
CA GLY A 234 8.37 30.28 -2.67
C GLY A 234 9.77 30.34 -2.05
N SER A 235 9.91 30.65 -0.75
CA SER A 235 11.19 30.58 -0.06
C SER A 235 11.66 29.14 0.12
N THR A 236 12.96 28.92 0.35
CA THR A 236 13.51 27.58 0.63
C THR A 236 14.10 27.55 2.03
N ILE A 237 13.96 26.41 2.69
CA ILE A 237 14.56 26.12 4.00
C ILE A 237 15.36 24.82 3.90
N GLU A 238 16.40 24.70 4.73
CA GLU A 238 17.16 23.47 4.91
C GLU A 238 17.42 23.24 6.41
N VAL A 239 17.25 21.99 6.87
CA VAL A 239 17.46 21.58 8.26
C VAL A 239 18.27 20.29 8.34
N PRO A 240 19.10 20.11 9.39
CA PRO A 240 19.81 18.86 9.63
C PRO A 240 18.90 17.86 10.35
N LEU A 241 18.60 16.74 9.69
CA LEU A 241 17.92 15.61 10.30
C LEU A 241 18.92 14.53 10.69
N PHE A 242 18.79 14.02 11.92
CA PHE A 242 19.59 12.92 12.43
C PHE A 242 18.90 11.60 12.15
N VAL A 243 19.67 10.63 11.68
CA VAL A 243 19.15 9.37 11.18
C VAL A 243 19.93 8.22 11.79
N ASN A 244 19.19 7.29 12.41
CA ASN A 244 19.73 6.04 12.93
C ASN A 244 19.07 4.85 12.23
N THR A 245 19.86 3.95 11.64
CA THR A 245 19.33 2.75 10.97
C THR A 245 19.03 1.66 11.97
N THR A 246 18.01 0.87 11.66
CA THR A 246 17.60 -0.24 12.48
C THR A 246 17.00 -1.37 11.65
N ARG A 247 16.91 -2.53 12.28
CA ARG A 247 16.33 -3.74 11.72
C ARG A 247 14.89 -3.90 12.15
N THR A 248 14.03 -4.24 11.20
CA THR A 248 12.62 -4.54 11.46
C THR A 248 12.31 -6.01 11.17
N PRO A 249 11.36 -6.63 11.91
CA PRO A 249 10.94 -8.00 11.65
C PRO A 249 10.25 -8.10 10.28
N GLY A 250 10.40 -9.25 9.62
CA GLY A 250 9.67 -9.58 8.40
C GLY A 250 8.55 -10.56 8.70
N ASP A 251 7.83 -10.96 7.66
CA ASP A 251 6.72 -11.90 7.79
C ASP A 251 7.24 -13.31 8.08
N GLY A 252 7.35 -13.63 9.37
CA GLY A 252 7.80 -14.93 9.86
C GLY A 252 9.33 -15.12 9.84
N TYR A 253 10.11 -14.06 9.63
CA TYR A 253 11.57 -14.13 9.61
C TYR A 253 12.24 -12.89 10.21
N THR A 254 13.50 -13.06 10.62
CA THR A 254 14.36 -11.98 11.08
C THR A 254 15.29 -11.57 9.95
N ARG A 255 15.35 -10.27 9.65
CA ARG A 255 16.27 -9.73 8.64
C ARG A 255 17.72 -9.90 9.07
N GLN A 256 18.63 -9.96 8.12
CA GLN A 256 20.07 -10.00 8.39
C GLN A 256 20.69 -8.61 8.45
N LYS A 257 20.04 -7.62 7.81
CA LYS A 257 20.54 -6.25 7.69
C LYS A 257 19.50 -5.24 8.15
N ASP A 258 19.98 -4.05 8.48
CA ASP A 258 19.10 -2.91 8.72
C ASP A 258 18.35 -2.56 7.44
N ASN A 259 17.08 -2.22 7.61
CA ASN A 259 16.17 -1.95 6.51
C ASN A 259 15.26 -0.76 6.78
N ALA A 260 15.40 -0.13 7.94
CA ALA A 260 14.63 1.02 8.32
C ALA A 260 15.55 2.07 8.93
N MET A 261 15.04 3.29 9.02
CA MET A 261 15.72 4.41 9.61
C MET A 261 14.76 5.22 10.46
N HIS A 262 15.22 5.63 11.64
CA HIS A 262 14.52 6.53 12.53
C HIS A 262 15.03 7.94 12.31
N VAL A 263 14.14 8.90 12.08
CA VAL A 263 14.49 10.25 11.64
C VAL A 263 14.02 11.27 12.68
N THR A 264 14.95 12.10 13.16
CA THR A 264 14.66 13.14 14.15
C THR A 264 15.27 14.48 13.75
N LEU A 265 14.64 15.57 14.18
CA LEU A 265 15.21 16.91 14.20
C LEU A 265 15.52 17.26 15.65
N ASN A 266 16.74 17.73 15.90
CA ASN A 266 17.13 18.22 17.22
C ASN A 266 17.97 19.50 17.04
N ILE A 267 17.39 20.64 17.39
CA ILE A 267 18.05 21.95 17.43
C ILE A 267 17.97 22.47 18.88
N PRO A 268 18.96 22.10 19.73
CA PRO A 268 18.94 22.45 21.14
C PRO A 268 18.90 23.96 21.39
N GLN A 269 19.57 24.75 20.56
CA GLN A 269 19.63 26.20 20.68
C GLN A 269 18.26 26.87 20.55
N GLN A 270 17.30 26.20 19.90
CA GLN A 270 15.93 26.66 19.71
C GLN A 270 14.92 25.88 20.57
N ASN A 271 15.39 24.98 21.43
CA ASN A 271 14.56 24.01 22.16
C ASN A 271 13.60 23.25 21.24
N LEU A 272 14.05 22.93 20.02
CA LEU A 272 13.24 22.30 18.99
C LEU A 272 13.65 20.84 18.84
N TYR A 273 12.76 19.94 19.26
CA TYR A 273 12.86 18.51 19.00
C TYR A 273 11.62 18.05 18.25
N LYS A 274 11.82 17.32 17.13
CA LYS A 274 10.74 16.67 16.40
C LYS A 274 11.14 15.25 16.03
N ASP A 275 10.27 14.31 16.34
CA ASP A 275 10.41 12.92 15.95
C ASP A 275 9.51 12.65 14.72
N PHE A 276 10.11 12.30 13.59
CA PHE A 276 9.38 11.95 12.37
C PHE A 276 9.04 10.46 12.31
N GLY A 277 9.61 9.67 13.22
CA GLY A 277 9.38 8.24 13.35
C GLY A 277 10.20 7.40 12.37
N LEU A 278 9.67 6.19 12.12
CA LEU A 278 10.37 5.14 11.39
C LEU A 278 10.00 5.15 9.90
N TYR A 279 11.03 5.16 9.05
CA TYR A 279 10.95 5.00 7.60
C TYR A 279 11.52 3.64 7.23
N LYS A 280 10.73 2.78 6.59
CA LYS A 280 11.14 1.43 6.21
C LYS A 280 11.43 1.36 4.71
N LEU A 281 12.58 0.85 4.32
CA LEU A 281 12.92 0.63 2.92
C LEU A 281 12.05 -0.49 2.33
N ILE A 282 11.26 -0.14 1.32
CA ILE A 282 10.50 -1.08 0.50
C ILE A 282 11.44 -1.67 -0.56
N TYR A 283 12.17 -0.79 -1.23
CA TYR A 283 13.04 -1.13 -2.36
C TYR A 283 14.08 -0.04 -2.60
N SER A 284 15.31 -0.45 -2.91
CA SER A 284 16.35 0.40 -3.48
C SER A 284 17.04 -0.34 -4.62
N ASP A 285 17.27 0.34 -5.74
CA ASP A 285 18.19 -0.17 -6.77
C ASP A 285 19.67 0.14 -6.47
N ASN A 286 19.94 0.81 -5.34
CA ASN A 286 21.23 1.31 -4.87
C ASN A 286 21.95 2.24 -5.86
N LYS A 287 21.20 2.86 -6.79
CA LYS A 287 21.77 3.70 -7.85
C LYS A 287 20.95 4.95 -8.10
N LYS A 288 19.69 4.79 -8.47
CA LYS A 288 18.85 5.85 -9.02
C LYS A 288 17.61 6.12 -8.19
N CYS A 289 17.14 5.17 -7.40
CA CYS A 289 15.85 5.31 -6.73
C CYS A 289 15.70 4.47 -5.47
N ASP A 290 15.05 5.08 -4.48
CA ASP A 290 14.67 4.49 -3.20
C ASP A 290 13.16 4.67 -2.96
N ILE A 291 12.51 3.66 -2.41
CA ILE A 291 11.09 3.68 -2.04
C ILE A 291 10.99 3.38 -0.55
N LEU A 292 10.41 4.31 0.20
CA LEU A 292 10.28 4.26 1.65
C LEU A 292 8.82 4.18 2.05
N ARG A 293 8.55 3.44 3.13
CA ARG A 293 7.28 3.42 3.85
C ARG A 293 7.39 4.24 5.12
N VAL A 294 6.51 5.21 5.30
CA VAL A 294 6.49 6.12 6.45
C VAL A 294 5.55 5.55 7.51
N LYS A 295 6.11 5.01 8.61
CA LYS A 295 5.32 4.29 9.62
C LYS A 295 4.48 5.22 10.51
N SER A 296 4.87 6.49 10.63
CA SER A 296 4.17 7.51 11.43
C SER A 296 2.95 8.12 10.72
N LYS A 297 2.81 7.93 9.39
CA LYS A 297 1.74 8.57 8.59
C LYS A 297 0.77 7.54 8.03
N GLN A 298 -0.50 7.95 7.87
CA GLN A 298 -1.59 7.12 7.34
C GLN A 298 -1.60 5.71 7.95
N SER A 299 -1.56 5.59 9.29
CA SER A 299 -1.52 4.29 9.99
C SER A 299 -0.38 3.35 9.51
N GLY A 300 0.71 3.93 9.03
CA GLY A 300 1.90 3.25 8.54
C GLY A 300 1.82 2.71 7.13
N TYR A 301 0.90 3.24 6.30
CA TYR A 301 0.72 2.91 4.88
C TYR A 301 1.34 3.94 3.93
N ALA A 302 1.69 5.12 4.41
CA ALA A 302 2.25 6.18 3.59
C ALA A 302 3.56 5.75 2.90
N CYS A 303 3.75 6.18 1.66
CA CYS A 303 4.97 5.93 0.89
C CYS A 303 5.58 7.22 0.34
N GLU A 304 6.89 7.16 0.12
CA GLU A 304 7.70 8.16 -0.55
C GLU A 304 8.62 7.47 -1.56
N MET A 305 8.79 8.05 -2.74
CA MET A 305 9.78 7.63 -3.73
C MET A 305 10.79 8.74 -3.92
N TYR A 306 12.06 8.43 -3.72
CA TYR A 306 13.17 9.33 -3.94
C TYR A 306 13.91 8.95 -5.21
N LEU A 307 14.27 9.94 -6.01
CA LEU A 307 15.21 9.80 -7.12
C LEU A 307 16.53 10.48 -6.77
N HIS A 308 17.63 9.76 -6.96
CA HIS A 308 18.96 10.35 -6.90
C HIS A 308 19.14 11.39 -8.01
N SER A 309 19.92 12.43 -7.74
CA SER A 309 20.06 13.59 -8.62
C SER A 309 20.49 13.24 -10.06
N SER A 310 21.34 12.23 -10.20
CA SER A 310 21.80 11.65 -11.47
C SER A 310 20.70 10.98 -12.31
N ALA A 311 19.56 10.63 -11.70
CA ALA A 311 18.43 10.00 -12.38
C ALA A 311 17.38 11.00 -12.90
N LEU A 312 17.38 12.25 -12.41
CA LEU A 312 16.30 13.22 -12.69
C LEU A 312 16.09 13.45 -14.19
N ASN A 313 17.17 13.61 -14.96
CA ASN A 313 17.08 13.83 -16.41
C ASN A 313 16.54 12.61 -17.17
N ALA A 314 16.80 11.40 -16.68
CA ALA A 314 16.33 10.17 -17.31
C ALA A 314 14.91 9.77 -16.84
N GLY A 315 14.43 10.38 -15.75
CA GLY A 315 13.18 10.04 -15.10
C GLY A 315 13.25 8.76 -14.24
N VAL A 316 12.09 8.37 -13.71
CA VAL A 316 11.95 7.22 -12.81
C VAL A 316 12.29 5.91 -13.54
N PRO A 317 13.22 5.07 -13.02
CA PRO A 317 13.46 3.75 -13.58
C PRO A 317 12.21 2.88 -13.58
N ARG A 318 11.97 2.11 -14.66
CA ARG A 318 10.78 1.24 -14.78
C ARG A 318 10.57 0.31 -13.59
N ALA A 319 11.65 -0.27 -13.06
CA ALA A 319 11.58 -1.15 -11.90
C ALA A 319 11.05 -0.41 -10.67
N CYS A 320 11.56 0.79 -10.38
CA CYS A 320 11.05 1.63 -9.30
C CYS A 320 9.59 2.00 -9.49
N GLN A 321 9.18 2.44 -10.68
CA GLN A 321 7.78 2.78 -10.94
C GLN A 321 6.86 1.57 -10.73
N SER A 322 7.27 0.38 -11.17
CA SER A 322 6.50 -0.86 -10.98
C SER A 322 6.38 -1.22 -9.51
N ILE A 323 7.46 -1.15 -8.75
CA ILE A 323 7.46 -1.48 -7.31
C ILE A 323 6.66 -0.45 -6.52
N TYR A 324 6.78 0.84 -6.84
CA TYR A 324 6.01 1.89 -6.18
C TYR A 324 4.51 1.66 -6.37
N ARG A 325 4.07 1.44 -7.60
CA ARG A 325 2.65 1.13 -7.90
C ARG A 325 2.14 -0.15 -7.23
N LEU A 326 3.03 -1.13 -7.05
CA LEU A 326 2.69 -2.37 -6.38
C LEU A 326 2.53 -2.17 -4.87
N ALA A 327 3.46 -1.44 -4.25
CA ALA A 327 3.56 -1.30 -2.81
C ALA A 327 2.73 -0.14 -2.23
N CYS A 328 2.38 0.86 -3.05
CA CYS A 328 1.90 2.17 -2.59
C CYS A 328 0.59 2.62 -3.26
N GLY A 329 -0.04 1.74 -4.04
CA GLY A 329 -1.29 2.00 -4.77
C GLY A 329 -1.06 2.05 -6.28
N ARG A 330 -1.95 1.44 -7.05
CA ARG A 330 -1.78 1.35 -8.52
C ARG A 330 -2.27 2.58 -9.27
N GLU A 331 -3.20 3.33 -8.68
CA GLU A 331 -3.89 4.43 -9.36
C GLU A 331 -3.18 5.77 -9.10
N GLU A 332 -3.12 6.63 -10.11
CA GLU A 332 -2.40 7.93 -10.01
C GLU A 332 -3.00 8.89 -8.98
N ARG A 333 -4.28 8.74 -8.61
CA ARG A 333 -4.90 9.56 -7.55
C ARG A 333 -4.25 9.39 -6.18
N TYR A 334 -3.49 8.31 -5.99
CA TYR A 334 -2.74 8.08 -4.76
C TYR A 334 -1.36 8.73 -4.79
N HIS A 335 -0.90 9.26 -5.94
CA HIS A 335 0.46 9.74 -6.11
C HIS A 335 0.48 11.25 -6.25
N TYR A 336 1.04 11.91 -5.24
CA TYR A 336 1.29 13.34 -5.26
C TYR A 336 2.70 13.59 -5.73
N GLN A 337 2.84 14.36 -6.82
CA GLN A 337 4.13 14.81 -7.30
C GLN A 337 4.73 15.84 -6.35
N VAL A 338 6.02 15.66 -6.04
CA VAL A 338 6.76 16.54 -5.12
C VAL A 338 7.93 17.22 -5.83
N TYR A 339 8.62 16.51 -6.72
CA TYR A 339 9.68 17.08 -7.54
C TYR A 339 9.13 17.61 -8.87
N PHE A 340 9.59 18.80 -9.25
CA PHE A 340 9.36 19.43 -10.54
C PHE A 340 10.69 19.89 -11.14
N PRO A 341 10.83 19.99 -12.47
CA PRO A 341 12.09 20.40 -13.11
C PRO A 341 12.61 21.79 -12.69
N ASN A 342 11.74 22.67 -12.19
CA ASN A 342 12.09 23.99 -11.66
C ASN A 342 12.52 23.98 -10.19
N CYS A 343 12.56 22.82 -9.53
CA CYS A 343 13.00 22.72 -8.14
C CYS A 343 14.48 23.06 -7.99
N THR A 344 14.80 23.82 -6.94
CA THR A 344 16.16 24.28 -6.63
C THR A 344 16.51 24.03 -5.17
N MET A 345 17.77 23.72 -4.89
CA MET A 345 18.24 23.59 -3.51
C MET A 345 18.33 24.95 -2.82
N HIS A 346 18.27 24.94 -1.50
CA HIS A 346 18.47 26.12 -0.68
C HIS A 346 19.83 26.77 -1.00
N ASN A 347 19.83 28.10 -1.14
CA ASN A 347 21.01 28.94 -1.42
C ASN A 347 21.80 28.64 -2.71
N LYS A 348 21.30 27.85 -3.66
CA LYS A 348 21.83 27.89 -5.03
C LYS A 348 21.31 29.15 -5.74
N LYS A 349 22.02 30.27 -5.58
CA LYS A 349 21.95 31.35 -6.57
C LYS A 349 22.29 30.72 -7.93
N SER A 350 21.38 30.84 -8.88
CA SER A 350 21.63 30.57 -10.30
C SER A 350 22.95 31.21 -10.69
N SER A 351 23.91 30.36 -11.05
CA SER A 351 25.19 30.77 -11.62
C SER A 351 24.97 31.33 -13.02
#